data_AF-A0A2T2WEK7-F1
#
_entry.id   AF-A0A2T2WEK7-F1
#
_cell.length_a   1.000
_cell.length_b   1.000
_cell.length_c   1.000
_cell.angle_alpha   90.00
_cell.angle_beta   90.00
_cell.angle_gamma   90.00
#
_symmetry.space_group_name_H-M   'P 1'
#
loop_
_entity.id
_entity.type
_entity.pdbx_description
1 polymer ?
#
loop_
_entity_poly.entity_id
_entity_poly.type
_entity_poly.pdbx_seq_one_letter_code
_entity_poly.pdbx_strand_id
1 'polypeptide(L)' 'MICVICKSGTPEAGKTTVTLERGKTLIVFRRVPAKICPNCGESYLDDGVVAEVYQAADQVAKAGVEVDVREFHHVSA' A
#
# COMPACT_ATOMS: atom_id res chain seq x y z
N MET A 1 -9.96 -7.63 -14.27
CA MET A 1 -8.90 -8.64 -14.55
C MET A 1 -9.10 -9.84 -13.63
N ILE A 2 -8.71 -11.04 -14.05
CA ILE A 2 -8.57 -12.19 -13.14
C ILE A 2 -7.26 -12.03 -12.36
N CYS A 3 -7.25 -12.37 -11.07
CA CYS A 3 -6.05 -12.34 -10.23
C CYS A 3 -4.90 -13.13 -10.88
N VAL A 4 -3.76 -12.47 -11.14
CA VAL A 4 -2.63 -13.12 -11.83
C VAL A 4 -1.89 -14.12 -10.93
N ILE A 5 -2.06 -14.00 -9.62
CA ILE A 5 -1.41 -14.87 -8.62
C ILE A 5 -2.13 -16.21 -8.53
N CYS A 6 -3.43 -16.23 -8.21
CA CYS A 6 -4.17 -17.49 -8.07
C CYS A 6 -4.88 -17.95 -9.35
N LYS A 7 -5.02 -17.07 -10.35
CA LYS A 7 -5.72 -17.33 -11.64
C LYS A 7 -7.20 -17.74 -11.54
N SER A 8 -7.79 -17.65 -10.34
CA SER A 8 -9.18 -18.07 -10.08
C SER A 8 -10.08 -16.92 -9.61
N GLY A 9 -9.58 -16.06 -8.71
CA GLY A 9 -10.37 -14.97 -8.15
C GLY A 9 -10.41 -13.73 -9.03
N THR A 10 -11.48 -12.94 -8.93
CA THR A 10 -11.55 -11.58 -9.51
C THR A 10 -11.33 -10.57 -8.39
N PRO A 11 -10.23 -9.78 -8.41
CA PRO A 11 -9.99 -8.78 -7.38
C PRO A 11 -11.10 -7.71 -7.31
N GLU A 12 -11.52 -7.38 -6.10
CA GLU A 12 -12.61 -6.45 -5.78
C GLU A 12 -12.11 -5.25 -4.98
N ALA A 13 -12.82 -4.12 -5.03
CA ALA A 13 -12.42 -2.93 -4.28
C ALA A 13 -12.40 -3.21 -2.76
N GLY A 14 -11.33 -2.79 -2.10
CA GLY A 14 -11.12 -3.01 -0.67
C GLY A 14 -10.05 -2.10 -0.10
N LYS A 15 -9.61 -2.43 1.11
CA LYS A 15 -8.52 -1.70 1.79
C LYS A 15 -7.53 -2.69 2.37
N THR A 16 -6.24 -2.40 2.22
CA THR A 16 -5.15 -3.24 2.71
C THR A 16 -4.20 -2.45 3.62
N THR A 17 -3.21 -3.15 4.16
CA THR A 17 -2.08 -2.55 4.87
C THR A 17 -0.84 -2.70 4.01
N VAL A 18 -0.14 -1.60 3.77
CA VAL A 18 1.12 -1.59 3.03
C VAL A 18 2.26 -1.32 3.99
N THR A 19 3.20 -2.25 4.07
CA THR A 19 4.42 -2.11 4.86
C THR A 19 5.60 -1.92 3.92
N LEU A 20 6.38 -0.87 4.10
CA LEU A 20 7.59 -0.60 3.34
C LEU A 20 8.78 -0.45 4.27
N GLU A 21 9.94 -0.87 3.77
CA GLU A 21 11.24 -0.56 4.36
C GLU A 21 11.99 0.40 3.44
N ARG A 22 12.51 1.50 4.01
CA ARG A 22 13.29 2.51 3.28
C ARG A 22 14.52 2.88 4.09
N GLY A 23 15.65 2.26 3.78
CA GLY A 23 16.87 2.40 4.58
C GLY A 23 16.66 1.79 5.96
N LYS A 24 16.69 2.61 7.02
CA LYS A 24 16.44 2.19 8.41
C LYS A 24 14.97 2.36 8.85
N THR A 25 14.14 2.94 7.99
CA THR A 25 12.74 3.24 8.30
C THR A 25 11.85 2.08 7.92
N LEU A 26 11.09 1.57 8.90
CA LEU A 26 9.92 0.74 8.69
C LEU A 26 8.67 1.62 8.73
N ILE A 27 7.89 1.63 7.66
CA ILE A 27 6.65 2.40 7.59
C ILE A 27 5.46 1.52 7.23
N VAL A 28 4.37 1.66 7.99
CA VAL A 28 3.12 0.92 7.82
C VAL A 28 1.98 1.89 7.53
N PHE A 29 1.44 1.79 6.32
CA PHE A 29 0.24 2.49 5.89
C PHE A 29 -0.98 1.59 6.06
N ARG A 30 -1.92 1.97 6.93
CA ARG A 30 -3.19 1.27 7.13
C ARG A 30 -4.26 1.82 6.21
N ARG A 31 -5.25 0.98 5.89
CA ARG A 31 -6.46 1.36 5.13
C ARG A 31 -6.19 1.91 3.73
N VAL A 32 -5.11 1.46 3.10
CA VAL A 32 -4.72 1.84 1.74
C VAL A 32 -5.75 1.27 0.75
N PRO A 33 -6.35 2.09 -0.13
CA PRO A 33 -7.24 1.59 -1.18
C PRO A 33 -6.52 0.60 -2.10
N ALA A 34 -7.15 -0.54 -2.37
CA ALA A 34 -6.62 -1.60 -3.21
C ALA A 34 -7.75 -2.38 -3.88
N LYS A 35 -7.41 -3.18 -4.90
CA LYS A 35 -8.25 -4.31 -5.31
C LYS A 35 -7.71 -5.58 -4.67
N ILE A 36 -8.55 -6.33 -3.97
CA ILE A 36 -8.16 -7.49 -3.19
C ILE A 36 -8.84 -8.73 -3.78
N CYS A 37 -8.05 -9.76 -4.07
CA CYS A 37 -8.58 -11.05 -4.49
C CYS A 37 -9.30 -11.73 -3.31
N PRO A 38 -10.63 -12.00 -3.38
CA PRO A 38 -11.35 -12.64 -2.29
C PRO A 38 -10.92 -14.11 -2.07
N ASN A 39 -10.27 -14.72 -3.06
CA ASN A 39 -9.82 -16.11 -2.99
C ASN A 39 -8.45 -16.30 -2.31
N CYS A 40 -7.50 -15.38 -2.54
CA CYS A 40 -6.12 -15.57 -2.04
C CYS A 40 -5.53 -14.37 -1.28
N GLY A 41 -6.28 -13.27 -1.16
CA GLY A 41 -5.83 -12.07 -0.43
C GLY A 41 -4.84 -11.18 -1.18
N GLU A 42 -4.47 -11.52 -2.42
CA GLU A 42 -3.57 -10.70 -3.23
C GLU A 42 -4.12 -9.29 -3.40
N SER A 43 -3.32 -8.28 -3.09
CA SER A 43 -3.69 -6.87 -3.15
C SER A 43 -3.02 -6.18 -4.33
N TYR A 44 -3.80 -5.50 -5.15
CA TYR A 44 -3.36 -4.70 -6.28
C TYR A 44 -3.58 -3.23 -5.96
N LEU A 45 -2.54 -2.43 -6.05
CA LEU A 45 -2.60 -0.98 -5.85
C LEU A 45 -2.58 -0.27 -7.20
N ASP A 46 -3.35 0.82 -7.33
CA ASP A 46 -3.30 1.68 -8.51
C ASP A 46 -2.04 2.56 -8.47
N ASP A 47 -1.53 2.94 -9.64
CA ASP A 47 -0.25 3.67 -9.78
C ASP A 47 -0.18 4.95 -8.94
N GLY A 48 -1.28 5.70 -8.83
CA GLY A 48 -1.36 6.90 -7.99
C GLY A 48 -1.14 6.61 -6.50
N VAL A 49 -1.78 5.55 -6.00
CA VAL A 49 -1.62 5.10 -4.60
C VAL A 49 -0.18 4.67 -4.34
N VAL A 50 0.42 3.95 -5.29
CA VAL A 50 1.83 3.52 -5.23
C VAL A 50 2.77 4.73 -5.16
N ALA A 51 2.55 5.74 -6.00
CA ALA A 51 3.35 6.97 -5.99
C ALA A 51 3.26 7.71 -4.64
N GLU A 52 2.04 7.84 -4.08
CA GLU A 52 1.81 8.51 -2.80
C GLU A 52 2.50 7.79 -1.64
N VAL A 53 2.38 6.46 -1.53
CA VAL A 53 3.02 5.70 -0.44
C VAL A 53 4.55 5.77 -0.54
N TYR A 54 5.12 5.75 -1.74
CA TYR A 54 6.56 5.91 -1.92
C TYR A 54 7.05 7.30 -1.55
N GLN A 55 6.36 8.36 -1.99
CA GLN A 55 6.71 9.73 -1.64
C GLN A 55 6.65 9.94 -0.12
N ALA A 56 5.61 9.42 0.53
CA ALA A 56 5.44 9.53 1.98
C ALA A 56 6.50 8.73 2.76
N ALA A 57 6.90 7.54 2.26
CA ALA A 57 7.98 6.76 2.85
C ALA A 57 9.33 7.48 2.72
N ASP A 58 9.60 8.13 1.57
CA ASP A 58 10.81 8.92 1.37
C ASP A 58 10.93 10.11 2.32
N GLN A 59 9.82 10.80 2.57
CA GLN A 59 9.79 11.93 3.51
C GLN A 59 10.10 11.48 4.93
N VAL A 60 9.51 10.37 5.38
CA VAL A 60 9.72 9.82 6.72
C VAL A 60 11.15 9.30 6.89
N ALA A 61 11.70 8.63 5.87
CA ALA A 61 13.08 8.19 5.89
C ALA A 61 14.07 9.36 5.96
N LYS A 62 13.83 10.43 5.21
CA LYS A 62 14.66 11.66 5.27
C LYS A 62 14.58 12.37 6.62
N ALA A 63 13.47 12.22 7.33
CA ALA A 63 13.30 12.74 8.69
C ALA A 63 14.00 11.88 9.76
N GLY A 64 14.61 10.75 9.39
CA GLY A 64 15.34 9.88 10.32
C GLY A 64 14.43 9.04 11.23
N VAL A 65 13.15 8.88 10.88
CA VAL A 65 12.20 8.08 11.66
C VAL A 65 12.50 6.60 11.46
N GLU A 66 12.61 5.82 12.55
CA GLU A 66 12.87 4.38 12.47
C GLU A 66 11.60 3.55 12.27
N VAL A 67 10.48 3.92 12.93
CA VAL A 67 9.19 3.23 12.79
C VAL A 67 8.06 4.25 12.69
N ASP A 68 7.24 4.14 11.64
CA ASP A 68 6.06 4.99 11.42
C ASP A 68 4.83 4.12 11.11
N VAL A 69 3.70 4.37 11.79
CA VAL A 69 2.43 3.66 11.56
C VAL A 69 1.32 4.68 11.46
N ARG A 70 0.69 4.77 10.29
CA ARG A 70 -0.36 5.77 10.01
C ARG A 70 -1.48 5.24 9.15
N GLU A 71 -2.63 5.89 9.18
CA GLU A 71 -3.66 5.68 8.16
C GLU A 71 -3.26 6.39 6.87
N PHE A 72 -3.55 5.76 5.73
CA PHE A 72 -3.38 6.36 4.43
C PHE A 72 -4.51 7.36 4.18
N HIS A 73 -4.13 8.63 4.12
CA HIS A 73 -5.03 9.71 3.72
C HIS A 73 -4.66 10.09 2.29
N HIS A 74 -5.53 9.73 1.34
CA HIS A 74 -5.39 10.16 -0.05
C HIS A 74 -5.46 11.68 -0.11
N VAL A 75 -4.40 12.32 -0.56
CA VAL A 75 -4.38 13.77 -0.75
C VAL A 75 -4.73 14.02 -2.20
N SER A 76 -6.02 14.21 -2.46
CA SER A 76 -6.47 14.74 -3.75
C SER A 76 -5.91 16.15 -3.91
N ALA A 77 -5.01 16.33 -4.88
CA ALA A 77 -4.57 17.64 -5.35
C ALA A 77 -5.69 18.33 -6.15
#